data_AF-A0A8R2D3W5-F1
#
_entry.id   AF-A0A8R2D3W5-F1
#
_cell.length_a   1.000
_cell.length_b   1.000
_cell.length_c   1.000
_cell.angle_alpha   90.00
_cell.angle_beta   90.00
_cell.angle_gamma   90.00
#
_symmetry.space_group_name_H-M   'P 1'
#
loop_
_entity.id
_entity.type
_entity.pdbx_description
1 polymer ?
#
loop_
_entity_poly.entity_id
_entity_poly.type
_entity_poly.pdbx_seq_one_letter_code
_entity_poly.pdbx_strand_id
1 'polypeptide(L)'
;MPSIQSNLVYIVSNFGFLPDTITKLETRGVLLSKSVDIVNNIQIKLEECNGEIAKLILDKFNKVISKNKGWGNIKNINQVLIGETTTDDDLSSSNLNLDNYLSMKYAPITSVDVERSFSMYKNILTSNRNRFTEDNLSKYMVVNFFFNTN
;
A
#
# COMPACT_ATOMS: atom_id res chain seq x y z
N MET A 1 7.98 -35.03 -16.09
CA MET A 1 7.10 -34.22 -15.23
C MET A 1 7.93 -33.77 -14.02
N PRO A 2 8.03 -32.48 -13.73
CA PRO A 2 8.66 -32.03 -12.48
C PRO A 2 7.94 -32.70 -11.30
N SER A 3 8.70 -33.19 -10.32
CA SER A 3 8.10 -33.71 -9.10
C SER A 3 7.46 -32.56 -8.31
N ILE A 4 6.40 -32.84 -7.54
CA ILE A 4 5.78 -31.84 -6.64
C ILE A 4 6.84 -31.20 -5.73
N GLN A 5 7.82 -32.00 -5.29
CA GLN A 5 8.93 -31.55 -4.47
C GLN A 5 9.81 -30.51 -5.20
N SER A 6 10.14 -30.73 -6.47
CA SER A 6 10.91 -29.77 -7.28
C SER A 6 10.19 -28.43 -7.45
N ASN A 7 8.87 -28.48 -7.70
CA ASN A 7 8.06 -27.26 -7.82
C ASN A 7 7.99 -26.50 -6.49
N LEU A 8 7.82 -27.21 -5.36
CA LEU A 8 7.79 -26.60 -4.03
C LEU A 8 9.10 -25.91 -3.69
N VAL A 9 10.24 -26.57 -3.94
CA VAL A 9 11.57 -25.99 -3.72
C VAL A 9 11.75 -24.72 -4.56
N TYR A 10 11.31 -24.75 -5.82
CA TYR A 10 11.37 -23.57 -6.70
C TYR A 10 10.53 -22.41 -6.16
N ILE A 11 9.28 -22.66 -5.76
CA ILE A 11 8.37 -21.63 -5.25
C ILE A 11 8.94 -21.01 -3.96
N VAL A 12 9.37 -21.83 -3.02
CA VAL A 12 9.88 -21.35 -1.73
C VAL A 12 11.18 -20.55 -1.91
N SER A 13 12.09 -21.03 -2.76
CA SER A 13 13.39 -20.38 -2.98
C SER A 13 13.28 -19.03 -3.69
N ASN A 14 12.35 -18.89 -4.64
CA ASN A 14 12.22 -17.67 -5.45
C ASN A 14 11.16 -16.70 -4.89
N PHE A 15 10.06 -17.20 -4.32
CA PHE A 15 8.91 -16.36 -3.93
C PHE A 15 8.60 -16.38 -2.43
N GLY A 16 9.39 -17.11 -1.62
CA GLY A 16 9.20 -17.18 -0.17
C GLY A 16 9.34 -15.83 0.56
N PHE A 17 9.93 -14.82 -0.08
CA PHE A 17 10.03 -13.47 0.49
C PHE A 17 8.74 -12.65 0.39
N LEU A 18 7.80 -13.03 -0.49
CA LEU A 18 6.58 -12.25 -0.75
C LEU A 18 5.70 -12.12 0.50
N PRO A 19 5.39 -13.19 1.26
CA PRO A 19 4.54 -13.07 2.45
C PRO A 19 5.08 -12.06 3.46
N ASP A 20 6.36 -12.17 3.83
CA ASP A 20 6.99 -11.26 4.79
C ASP A 20 6.97 -9.80 4.31
N THR A 21 7.13 -9.61 3.01
CA THR A 21 7.16 -8.27 2.42
C THR A 21 5.76 -7.66 2.36
N ILE A 22 4.73 -8.46 2.10
CA ILE A 22 3.32 -8.04 2.18
C ILE A 22 2.97 -7.66 3.62
N THR A 23 3.32 -8.49 4.61
CA THR A 23 3.05 -8.17 6.02
C THR A 23 3.73 -6.87 6.47
N LYS A 24 4.95 -6.61 6.01
CA LYS A 24 5.63 -5.32 6.24
C LYS A 24 4.86 -4.15 5.63
N LEU A 25 4.34 -4.33 4.41
CA LEU A 25 3.56 -3.31 3.70
C LEU A 25 2.20 -3.03 4.36
N GLU A 26 1.63 -4.03 5.03
CA GLU A 26 0.38 -3.91 5.78
C GLU A 26 0.54 -3.26 7.16
N THR A 27 1.77 -3.02 7.61
CA THR A 27 2.03 -2.44 8.94
C THR A 27 1.55 -0.98 8.99
N ARG A 28 0.91 -0.60 10.10
CA ARG A 28 0.40 0.77 10.30
C ARG A 28 1.52 1.76 10.60
N GLY A 29 1.32 3.02 10.23
CA GLY A 29 2.20 4.13 10.59
C GLY A 29 3.57 4.11 9.90
N VAL A 30 3.69 3.37 8.80
CA VAL A 30 4.91 3.35 7.98
C VAL A 30 4.97 4.63 7.13
N LEU A 31 6.17 5.20 7.01
CA LEU A 31 6.41 6.34 6.12
C LEU A 31 6.13 5.97 4.67
N LEU A 32 5.59 6.91 3.89
CA LEU A 32 5.32 6.68 2.47
C LEU A 32 6.57 6.21 1.72
N SER A 33 7.72 6.83 2.00
CA SER A 33 9.02 6.45 1.41
C SER A 33 9.37 5.00 1.65
N LYS A 34 9.31 4.56 2.90
CA LYS A 34 9.57 3.16 3.26
C LYS A 34 8.61 2.20 2.56
N SER A 35 7.33 2.56 2.44
CA SER A 35 6.34 1.74 1.75
C SER A 35 6.61 1.66 0.24
N VAL A 36 7.02 2.77 -0.39
CA VAL A 36 7.43 2.80 -1.80
C VAL A 36 8.69 1.96 -2.02
N ASP A 37 9.68 2.05 -1.12
CA ASP A 37 10.90 1.25 -1.16
C ASP A 37 10.62 -0.24 -1.06
N ILE A 38 9.68 -0.65 -0.21
CA ILE A 38 9.25 -2.05 -0.10
C ILE A 38 8.76 -2.56 -1.45
N VAL A 39 7.90 -1.81 -2.15
CA VAL A 39 7.37 -2.22 -3.46
C VAL A 39 8.46 -2.24 -4.53
N ASN A 40 9.35 -1.25 -4.55
CA ASN A 40 10.49 -1.24 -5.49
C ASN A 40 11.44 -2.42 -5.24
N ASN A 41 11.67 -2.79 -3.97
CA ASN A 41 12.48 -3.96 -3.61
C ASN A 41 11.83 -5.29 -4.03
N ILE A 42 10.49 -5.40 -4.01
CA ILE A 42 9.79 -6.55 -4.58
C ILE A 42 10.10 -6.67 -6.07
N GLN A 43 10.05 -5.56 -6.80
CA GLN A 43 10.32 -5.56 -8.23
C GLN A 43 11.74 -6.07 -8.52
N ILE A 44 12.76 -5.56 -7.82
CA ILE A 44 14.15 -5.99 -7.98
C ILE A 44 14.29 -7.50 -7.72
N LYS A 45 13.73 -8.00 -6.62
CA LYS A 45 13.79 -9.44 -6.30
C LYS A 45 13.06 -10.31 -7.31
N LEU A 46 11.97 -9.83 -7.91
CA LEU A 46 11.26 -10.54 -8.98
C LEU A 46 12.07 -10.57 -10.28
N GLU A 47 12.84 -9.51 -10.56
CA GLU A 47 13.76 -9.44 -11.70
C GLU A 47 14.95 -10.41 -11.55
N GLU A 48 15.39 -10.68 -10.33
CA GLU A 48 16.44 -11.68 -10.02
C GLU A 48 15.97 -13.14 -10.17
N CYS A 49 14.65 -13.39 -10.16
CA CYS A 49 14.09 -14.74 -10.24
C CYS A 49 14.21 -15.31 -11.67
N ASN A 50 14.65 -16.58 -11.78
CA ASN A 50 14.88 -17.23 -13.06
C ASN A 50 13.78 -18.24 -13.42
N GLY A 51 13.41 -18.32 -14.70
CA GLY A 51 12.49 -19.32 -15.25
C GLY A 51 11.25 -18.74 -15.92
N GLU A 52 10.51 -19.57 -16.66
CA GLU A 52 9.31 -19.15 -17.38
C GLU A 52 8.21 -18.65 -16.43
N ILE A 53 8.01 -19.31 -15.29
CA ILE A 53 7.03 -18.91 -14.27
C ILE A 53 7.41 -17.55 -13.67
N ALA A 54 8.69 -17.32 -13.36
CA ALA A 54 9.16 -16.03 -12.85
C ALA A 54 8.87 -14.89 -13.84
N LYS A 55 9.11 -15.09 -15.14
CA LYS A 55 8.77 -14.11 -16.19
C LYS A 55 7.29 -13.77 -16.20
N LEU A 56 6.41 -14.78 -16.12
CA LEU A 56 4.96 -14.56 -16.07
C LEU A 56 4.52 -13.74 -14.83
N ILE A 57 5.15 -14.00 -13.69
CA ILE A 57 4.86 -13.26 -12.44
C ILE A 57 5.36 -11.81 -12.54
N LEU A 58 6.58 -11.60 -13.05
CA LEU A 58 7.15 -10.27 -13.26
C LEU A 58 6.31 -9.45 -14.25
N ASP A 59 5.89 -10.05 -15.37
CA ASP A 59 5.00 -9.40 -16.34
C ASP A 59 3.66 -9.01 -15.71
N LYS A 60 3.10 -9.90 -14.87
CA LYS A 60 1.87 -9.60 -14.13
C LYS A 60 2.06 -8.43 -13.17
N PHE A 61 3.16 -8.41 -12.43
CA PHE A 61 3.51 -7.31 -11.53
C PHE A 61 3.62 -5.98 -12.29
N ASN A 62 4.43 -5.95 -13.35
CA ASN A 62 4.63 -4.77 -14.19
C ASN A 62 3.33 -4.27 -14.82
N LYS A 63 2.47 -5.18 -15.29
CA LYS A 63 1.14 -4.85 -15.83
C LYS A 63 0.21 -4.24 -14.80
N VAL A 64 0.25 -4.70 -13.55
CA VAL A 64 -0.56 -4.13 -12.45
C VAL A 64 -0.06 -2.74 -12.09
N ILE A 65 1.26 -2.58 -11.92
CA ILE A 65 1.89 -1.32 -11.57
C ILE A 65 1.66 -0.25 -12.64
N SER A 66 1.90 -0.58 -13.92
CA SER A 66 1.71 0.36 -15.04
C SER A 66 0.25 0.78 -15.25
N LYS A 67 -0.72 -0.12 -14.98
CA LYS A 67 -2.15 0.20 -15.11
C LYS A 67 -2.63 1.12 -13.97
N ASN A 68 -1.96 1.11 -12.82
CA ASN A 68 -2.33 1.91 -11.67
C ASN A 68 -1.78 3.33 -11.78
N LYS A 69 -2.58 4.25 -12.35
CA LYS A 69 -2.23 5.68 -12.42
C LYS A 69 -1.96 6.30 -11.04
N GLY A 70 -2.68 5.85 -10.01
CA GLY A 70 -2.51 6.34 -8.64
C GLY A 70 -1.12 6.02 -8.08
N TRP A 71 -0.52 4.90 -8.49
CA TRP A 71 0.85 4.56 -8.10
C TRP A 71 1.88 5.55 -8.64
N GLY A 72 1.72 6.01 -9.89
CA GLY A 72 2.56 7.06 -10.46
C GLY A 72 2.49 8.36 -9.66
N ASN A 73 1.28 8.80 -9.32
CA ASN A 73 1.09 9.99 -8.49
C ASN A 73 1.74 9.85 -7.11
N ILE A 74 1.59 8.68 -6.48
CA ILE A 74 2.23 8.38 -5.19
C ILE A 74 3.75 8.44 -5.28
N LYS A 75 4.34 7.93 -6.36
CA LYS A 75 5.80 8.02 -6.58
C LYS A 75 6.27 9.47 -6.69
N ASN A 76 5.56 10.31 -7.46
CA ASN A 76 5.89 11.73 -7.60
C ASN A 76 5.79 12.45 -6.25
N ILE A 77 4.72 12.20 -5.48
CA ILE A 77 4.53 12.78 -4.15
C ILE A 77 5.65 12.32 -3.20
N ASN A 78 6.03 11.05 -3.27
CA ASN A 78 7.13 10.52 -2.49
C ASN A 78 8.46 11.22 -2.84
N GLN A 79 8.76 11.42 -4.13
CA GLN A 79 9.96 12.14 -4.57
C GLN A 79 10.02 13.58 -4.01
N VAL A 80 8.89 14.28 -3.98
CA VAL A 80 8.79 15.60 -3.32
C VAL A 80 9.08 15.50 -1.83
N LEU A 81 8.49 14.53 -1.14
CA LEU A 81 8.64 14.35 0.31
C LEU A 81 10.06 13.98 0.75
N ILE A 82 10.83 13.29 -0.10
CA ILE A 82 12.23 12.93 0.16
C ILE A 82 13.23 13.95 -0.41
N GLY A 83 12.75 14.97 -1.12
CA GLY A 83 13.57 16.04 -1.69
C GLY A 83 14.29 15.68 -2.99
N GLU A 84 13.80 14.69 -3.74
CA GLU A 84 14.38 14.26 -5.02
C GLU A 84 13.82 14.99 -6.25
N THR A 85 12.63 15.59 -6.18
CA THR A 85 12.09 16.42 -7.28
C THR A 85 12.78 17.77 -7.35
N THR A 86 13.19 18.18 -8.56
CA THR A 86 13.97 19.40 -8.83
C THR A 86 13.21 20.49 -9.60
N THR A 87 11.96 20.27 -10.00
CA THR A 87 11.22 21.18 -10.91
C THR A 87 9.80 21.48 -10.44
N ASP A 88 9.45 22.78 -10.38
CA ASP A 88 8.12 23.29 -9.98
C ASP A 88 6.99 22.79 -10.90
N ASP A 89 7.31 22.42 -12.14
CA ASP A 89 6.36 21.90 -13.12
C ASP A 89 5.71 20.57 -12.69
N ASP A 90 6.45 19.67 -12.03
CA ASP A 90 5.91 18.38 -11.55
C ASP A 90 4.93 18.58 -10.38
N LEU A 91 5.15 19.62 -9.57
CA LEU A 91 4.29 19.97 -8.44
C LEU A 91 2.95 20.54 -8.91
N SER A 92 3.00 21.41 -9.93
CA SER A 92 1.83 22.12 -10.50
C SER A 92 0.80 21.19 -11.14
N SER A 93 1.23 20.00 -11.59
CA SER A 93 0.38 18.99 -12.22
C SER A 93 -0.57 18.26 -11.25
N SER A 94 -0.28 18.31 -9.96
CA SER A 94 -0.92 17.43 -8.96
C SER A 94 -2.22 18.00 -8.36
N ASN A 95 -2.56 19.28 -8.58
CA ASN A 95 -3.62 20.00 -7.86
C ASN A 95 -3.54 19.88 -6.32
N LEU A 96 -2.39 19.47 -5.76
CA LEU A 96 -2.19 19.34 -4.32
C LEU A 96 -1.61 20.62 -3.74
N ASN A 97 -2.17 21.08 -2.62
CA ASN A 97 -1.57 22.15 -1.84
C ASN A 97 -0.52 21.61 -0.85
N LEU A 98 0.17 22.50 -0.15
CA LEU A 98 1.20 22.14 0.82
C LEU A 98 0.68 21.18 1.91
N ASP A 99 -0.51 21.46 2.46
CA ASP A 99 -1.11 20.62 3.51
C ASP A 99 -1.39 19.20 3.02
N ASN A 100 -1.83 19.05 1.77
CA ASN A 100 -2.04 17.75 1.15
C ASN A 100 -0.73 16.97 1.08
N TYR A 101 0.36 17.57 0.62
CA TYR A 101 1.67 16.91 0.59
C TYR A 101 2.11 16.46 2.00
N LEU A 102 2.01 17.36 2.98
CA LEU A 102 2.37 17.05 4.37
C LEU A 102 1.54 15.91 4.95
N SER A 103 0.23 15.89 4.66
CA SER A 103 -0.69 14.83 5.10
C SER A 103 -0.33 13.45 4.52
N MET A 104 0.36 13.41 3.37
CA MET A 104 0.72 12.17 2.69
C MET A 104 1.99 11.51 3.21
N LYS A 105 2.69 12.13 4.18
CA LYS A 105 3.92 11.56 4.79
C LYS A 105 3.75 10.13 5.31
N TYR A 106 2.56 9.80 5.78
CA TYR A 106 2.18 8.47 6.29
C TYR A 106 1.02 7.87 5.50
N ALA A 107 0.84 8.28 4.24
CA ALA A 107 -0.25 7.78 3.41
C ALA A 107 -0.17 6.25 3.26
N PRO A 108 -1.24 5.51 3.58
CA PRO A 108 -1.29 4.08 3.32
C PRO A 108 -1.38 3.82 1.81
N ILE A 109 -0.63 2.84 1.33
CA ILE A 109 -0.63 2.44 -0.09
C ILE A 109 -1.28 1.07 -0.33
N THR A 110 -1.85 0.48 0.72
CA THR A 110 -2.60 -0.79 0.66
C THR A 110 -4.06 -0.59 0.99
N SER A 111 -4.93 -1.48 0.52
CA SER A 111 -6.36 -1.48 0.90
C SER A 111 -6.60 -1.96 2.33
N VAL A 112 -5.59 -2.52 3.00
CA VAL A 112 -5.76 -3.14 4.32
C VAL A 112 -6.16 -2.11 5.37
N ASP A 113 -5.65 -0.87 5.28
CA ASP A 113 -6.09 0.19 6.19
C ASP A 113 -7.55 0.60 5.98
N VAL A 114 -8.04 0.52 4.75
CA VAL A 114 -9.47 0.70 4.44
C VAL A 114 -10.28 -0.44 5.06
N GLU A 115 -9.88 -1.69 4.86
CA GLU A 115 -10.56 -2.87 5.43
C GLU A 115 -10.63 -2.84 6.96
N ARG A 116 -9.52 -2.50 7.62
CA ARG A 116 -9.48 -2.32 9.08
C ARG A 116 -10.43 -1.20 9.53
N SER A 117 -10.49 -0.11 8.79
CA SER A 117 -11.41 1.00 9.08
C SER A 117 -12.87 0.55 8.95
N PHE A 118 -13.23 -0.15 7.89
CA PHE A 118 -14.57 -0.73 7.72
C PHE A 118 -14.91 -1.72 8.85
N SER A 119 -13.96 -2.54 9.29
CA SER A 119 -14.14 -3.44 10.42
C SER A 119 -14.42 -2.67 11.72
N MET A 120 -13.66 -1.60 11.99
CA MET A 120 -13.90 -0.70 13.14
C MET A 120 -15.28 -0.02 13.06
N TYR A 121 -15.74 0.31 11.86
CA TYR A 121 -17.04 0.95 11.64
C TYR A 121 -18.19 -0.04 11.50
N LYS A 122 -17.96 -1.34 11.68
CA LYS A 122 -19.01 -2.36 11.56
C LYS A 122 -20.23 -2.02 12.43
N ASN A 123 -20.02 -1.57 13.66
CA ASN A 123 -21.10 -1.19 14.57
C ASN A 123 -21.89 0.05 14.12
N ILE A 124 -21.28 0.93 13.31
CA ILE A 124 -21.94 2.09 12.70
C ILE A 124 -22.76 1.65 11.48
N LEU A 125 -22.21 0.73 10.68
CA LEU A 125 -22.76 0.30 9.40
C LEU A 125 -23.81 -0.82 9.52
N THR A 126 -23.85 -1.55 10.63
CA THR A 126 -24.84 -2.60 10.87
C THR A 126 -26.24 -2.04 11.15
N SER A 127 -27.26 -2.82 10.79
CA SER A 127 -28.69 -2.47 10.89
C SER A 127 -29.18 -2.10 12.30
N ASN A 128 -28.42 -2.47 13.35
CA ASN A 128 -28.62 -2.00 14.73
C ASN A 128 -28.12 -0.56 14.86
N ARG A 129 -28.81 0.35 14.17
CA ARG A 129 -28.51 1.77 14.08
C ARG A 129 -28.65 2.43 15.45
N ASN A 130 -27.53 2.64 16.14
CA ASN A 130 -27.43 3.77 17.06
C ASN A 130 -27.63 5.03 16.22
N ARG A 131 -28.66 5.82 16.52
CA ARG A 131 -28.98 7.04 15.77
C ARG A 131 -27.94 8.11 16.12
N PHE A 132 -26.78 8.05 15.48
CA PHE A 132 -25.74 9.07 15.63
C PHE A 132 -26.20 10.37 14.99
N THR A 133 -26.03 11.48 15.70
CA THR A 133 -25.92 12.80 15.08
C THR A 133 -24.57 12.89 14.35
N GLU A 134 -24.43 13.83 13.42
CA GLU A 134 -23.17 14.07 12.70
C GLU A 134 -21.99 14.35 13.66
N ASP A 135 -22.24 15.11 14.73
CA ASP A 135 -21.26 15.40 15.77
C ASP A 135 -20.87 14.12 16.56
N ASN A 136 -21.85 13.29 16.94
CA ASN A 136 -21.56 12.04 17.65
C ASN A 136 -20.84 11.03 16.75
N LEU A 137 -21.18 10.97 15.47
CA LEU A 137 -20.48 10.14 14.48
C LEU A 137 -19.02 10.61 14.35
N SER A 138 -18.80 11.92 14.21
CA SER A 138 -17.44 12.48 14.11
C SER A 138 -16.59 12.15 15.33
N LYS A 139 -17.14 12.35 16.54
CA LYS A 139 -16.47 11.98 17.80
C LYS A 139 -16.18 10.48 17.87
N TYR A 140 -17.14 9.65 17.47
CA TYR A 140 -16.99 8.19 17.48
C TYR A 140 -15.91 7.72 16.49
N MET A 141 -15.84 8.30 15.30
CA MET A 141 -14.81 8.01 14.30
C MET A 141 -13.41 8.38 14.83
N VAL A 142 -13.27 9.56 15.44
CA VAL A 142 -12.00 10.00 16.06
C VAL A 142 -11.59 9.04 17.17
N VAL A 143 -12.50 8.73 18.12
CA VAL A 143 -12.19 7.82 19.23
C VAL A 143 -11.79 6.43 18.72
N ASN A 144 -12.53 5.84 17.79
CA ASN A 144 -12.19 4.52 17.25
C ASN A 144 -10.88 4.54 16.47
N PHE A 145 -10.60 5.59 15.70
CA PHE A 145 -9.37 5.67 14.92
C PHE A 145 -8.12 5.77 15.82
N PHE A 146 -8.20 6.53 16.92
CA PHE A 146 -7.06 6.72 17.83
C PHE A 146 -6.91 5.63 18.90
N PHE A 147 -8.00 5.03 19.38
CA PHE A 147 -7.98 4.14 20.55
C PHE A 147 -8.25 2.66 20.27
N ASN A 148 -8.74 2.26 19.09
CA ASN A 148 -8.89 0.84 18.71
C ASN A 148 -7.67 0.31 17.94
N THR A 149 -6.47 0.75 18.30
CA THR A 149 -5.20 0.17 17.85
C THR A 149 -4.85 -1.07 18.70
N ASN A 150 -5.73 -2.07 18.71
CA ASN A 150 -5.39 -3.43 19.15
C ASN A 150 -4.99 -4.27 17.92
#